data_AF-A0A0N9HKB9-F1
#
_entry.id   AF-A0A0N9HKB9-F1
#
_cell.length_a   1.000
_cell.length_b   1.000
_cell.length_c   1.000
_cell.angle_alpha   90.00
_cell.angle_beta   90.00
_cell.angle_gamma   90.00
#
_symmetry.space_group_name_H-M   'P 1'
#
loop_
_entity.id
_entity.type
_entity.pdbx_description
1 polymer ?
#
loop_
_entity_poly.entity_id
_entity_poly.type
_entity_poly.pdbx_seq_one_letter_code
_entity_poly.pdbx_strand_id
1 'polypeptide(L)'
;MLSPEGRFAAASQEMLSRLDKILPRARPPPCVPPATAVLELPSPHSLFPELKQLGCTQSTVHALDNLFSLLQVRLERNSRHHFAQTIQGLADVFDGDESAYVATQRVLRTRYARDYERAVVTTRNRMLEQVRAAIRATAETQADDGGRGNFSAEVVELLERA
;
A
#
# COMPACT_ATOMS: atom_id res chain seq x y z
N MET A 1 9.89 -56.12 -47.06
CA MET A 1 10.46 -56.73 -45.83
C MET A 1 11.43 -55.74 -45.24
N LEU A 2 11.29 -55.39 -43.97
CA LEU A 2 12.25 -54.51 -43.29
C LEU A 2 13.61 -55.22 -43.20
N SER A 3 14.69 -54.48 -43.44
CA SER A 3 16.05 -54.99 -43.24
C SER A 3 16.26 -55.38 -41.76
N PRO A 4 17.26 -56.21 -41.44
CA PRO A 4 17.58 -56.57 -40.06
C PRO A 4 17.74 -55.34 -39.15
N GLU A 5 18.37 -54.29 -39.66
CA GLU A 5 18.58 -53.01 -38.96
C GLU A 5 17.25 -52.29 -38.70
N GLY A 6 16.34 -52.29 -39.68
CA GLY A 6 15.00 -51.71 -39.53
C GLY A 6 14.17 -52.40 -38.46
N ARG A 7 14.37 -53.70 -38.24
CA ARG A 7 13.72 -54.45 -37.15
C ARG A 7 14.29 -54.08 -35.78
N PHE A 8 15.61 -53.90 -35.68
CA PHE A 8 16.25 -53.45 -34.44
C PHE A 8 15.84 -52.02 -34.06
N ALA A 9 15.77 -51.12 -35.04
CA ALA A 9 15.30 -49.75 -34.84
C ALA A 9 13.85 -49.74 -34.33
N ALA A 10 12.97 -50.51 -34.96
CA ALA A 10 11.56 -50.61 -34.56
C ALA A 10 11.40 -51.18 -33.13
N ALA A 11 12.13 -52.25 -32.80
CA ALA A 11 12.10 -52.85 -31.46
C ALA A 11 12.64 -51.90 -30.39
N SER A 12 13.70 -51.15 -30.70
CA SER A 12 14.27 -50.14 -29.80
C SER A 12 13.30 -48.99 -29.57
N GLN A 13 12.65 -48.51 -30.63
CA GLN A 13 11.68 -47.42 -30.56
C GLN A 13 10.42 -47.84 -29.78
N GLU A 14 9.97 -49.08 -29.96
CA GLU A 14 8.88 -49.66 -29.17
C GLU A 14 9.24 -49.71 -27.68
N MET A 15 10.44 -50.17 -27.34
CA MET A 15 10.91 -50.24 -25.96
C MET A 15 11.04 -48.86 -25.32
N LEU A 16 11.59 -47.88 -26.05
CA LEU A 16 11.69 -46.48 -25.60
C LEU A 16 10.30 -45.86 -25.39
N SER A 17 9.34 -46.15 -26.26
CA SER A 17 7.96 -45.65 -26.12
C SER A 17 7.22 -46.24 -24.91
N ARG A 18 7.58 -47.46 -24.49
CA ARG A 18 7.06 -48.09 -23.27
C ARG A 18 7.73 -47.50 -22.03
N LEU A 19 9.03 -47.21 -22.08
CA LEU A 19 9.74 -46.53 -20.99
C LEU A 19 9.20 -45.12 -20.75
N ASP A 20 8.88 -44.38 -21.81
CA ASP A 20 8.28 -43.03 -21.71
C ASP A 20 6.90 -43.04 -21.01
N LYS A 21 6.17 -44.17 -21.07
CA LYS A 21 4.89 -44.36 -20.38
C LYS A 21 5.03 -44.80 -18.92
N ILE A 22 6.14 -45.42 -18.56
CA ILE A 22 6.37 -46.00 -17.22
C ILE A 22 7.16 -45.03 -16.35
N LEU A 23 8.08 -44.27 -16.96
CA LEU A 23 8.85 -43.27 -16.24
C LEU A 23 7.90 -42.12 -15.85
N PRO A 24 7.85 -41.72 -14.57
CA PRO A 24 7.18 -40.50 -14.21
C PRO A 24 7.85 -39.37 -15.00
N ARG A 25 7.07 -38.73 -15.88
CA ARG A 25 7.50 -37.60 -16.69
C ARG A 25 8.23 -36.65 -15.76
N ALA A 26 9.54 -36.49 -15.98
CA ALA A 26 10.37 -35.66 -15.11
C ALA A 26 9.69 -34.30 -15.02
N ARG A 27 9.23 -33.96 -13.81
CA ARG A 27 8.64 -32.66 -13.56
C ARG A 27 9.73 -31.66 -13.92
N PRO A 28 9.47 -30.67 -14.79
CA PRO A 28 10.47 -29.65 -15.06
C PRO A 28 10.94 -29.09 -13.70
N PRO A 29 12.26 -28.88 -13.53
CA PRO A 29 12.77 -28.35 -12.27
C PRO A 29 11.98 -27.08 -11.94
N PRO A 30 11.56 -26.87 -10.68
CA PRO A 30 10.89 -25.64 -10.31
C PRO A 30 11.80 -24.48 -10.73
N CYS A 31 11.30 -23.64 -11.64
CA CYS A 31 12.01 -22.44 -12.05
C CYS A 31 12.16 -21.60 -10.78
N VAL A 32 13.39 -21.51 -10.26
CA VAL A 32 13.67 -20.67 -9.10
C VAL A 32 13.34 -19.24 -9.51
N PRO A 33 12.35 -18.58 -8.90
CA PRO A 33 11.98 -17.24 -9.31
C PRO A 33 13.19 -16.31 -9.15
N PRO A 34 13.49 -15.47 -10.15
CA PRO A 34 14.59 -14.52 -10.05
C PRO A 34 14.35 -13.54 -8.89
N ALA A 35 15.46 -13.04 -8.33
CA ALA A 35 15.60 -12.24 -7.12
C ALA A 35 14.33 -11.50 -6.63
N THR A 36 14.04 -11.66 -5.33
CA THR A 36 12.94 -11.03 -4.59
C THR A 36 12.60 -9.64 -5.14
N ALA A 37 11.42 -9.53 -5.74
CA ALA A 37 10.94 -8.27 -6.25
C ALA A 37 10.88 -7.25 -5.11
N VAL A 38 11.74 -6.24 -5.13
CA VAL A 38 11.63 -5.12 -4.20
C VAL A 38 10.64 -4.10 -4.77
N LEU A 39 9.76 -3.60 -3.92
CA LEU A 39 8.87 -2.49 -4.23
C LEU A 39 9.53 -1.19 -3.75
N GLU A 40 9.98 -0.39 -4.72
CA GLU A 40 10.46 0.96 -4.48
C GLU A 40 9.25 1.89 -4.33
N LEU A 41 9.20 2.62 -3.21
CA LEU A 41 8.12 3.53 -2.87
C LEU A 41 8.65 4.96 -2.78
N PRO A 42 7.85 5.97 -3.15
CA PRO A 42 8.23 7.37 -3.05
C PRO A 42 8.60 7.80 -1.62
N SER A 43 9.42 8.84 -1.53
CA SER A 43 9.85 9.45 -0.27
C SER A 43 8.67 9.88 0.61
N PRO A 44 8.84 9.84 1.95
CA PRO A 44 7.81 10.25 2.89
C PRO A 44 7.40 11.71 2.69
N HIS A 45 6.11 11.96 2.82
CA HIS A 45 5.51 13.29 2.74
C HIS A 45 5.44 13.89 4.15
N SER A 46 5.61 15.22 4.26
CA SER A 46 5.38 15.93 5.51
C SER A 46 4.11 16.78 5.42
N LEU A 47 3.41 16.94 6.54
CA LEU A 47 2.30 17.89 6.70
C LEU A 47 2.77 19.22 7.31
N PHE A 48 4.04 19.32 7.71
CA PHE A 48 4.58 20.48 8.40
C PHE A 48 4.30 21.81 7.69
N PRO A 49 4.56 21.98 6.36
CA PRO A 49 4.36 23.27 5.72
C PRO A 49 2.88 23.67 5.69
N GLU A 50 1.96 22.73 5.46
CA GLU A 50 0.52 23.01 5.37
C GLU A 50 -0.08 23.31 6.75
N LEU A 51 0.31 22.56 7.78
CA LEU A 51 -0.16 22.79 9.15
C LEU A 51 0.33 24.14 9.69
N LYS A 52 1.56 24.54 9.32
CA LYS A 52 2.09 25.86 9.65
C LYS A 52 1.31 26.98 8.96
N GLN A 53 0.93 26.80 7.69
CA GLN A 53 0.08 27.76 6.96
C GLN A 53 -1.33 27.88 7.55
N LEU A 54 -1.86 26.81 8.15
CA LEU A 54 -3.14 26.82 8.87
C LEU A 54 -3.06 27.47 10.26
N GLY A 55 -1.90 27.99 10.67
CA GLY A 55 -1.73 28.66 11.96
C GLY A 55 -1.75 27.72 13.16
N CYS A 56 -1.53 26.41 12.95
CA CYS A 56 -1.47 25.45 14.05
C CYS A 56 -0.27 25.75 14.97
N THR A 57 -0.45 25.53 16.27
CA THR A 57 0.66 25.63 17.24
C THR A 57 1.74 24.61 16.94
N GLN A 58 2.99 24.90 17.31
CA GLN A 58 4.12 24.00 17.05
C GLN A 58 3.91 22.59 17.63
N SER A 59 3.31 22.47 18.81
CA SER A 59 2.97 21.18 19.42
C SER A 59 1.95 20.40 18.57
N THR A 60 0.92 21.07 18.06
CA THR A 60 -0.10 20.48 17.19
C THR A 60 0.49 20.04 15.85
N VAL A 61 1.35 20.88 15.25
CA VAL A 61 2.07 20.56 14.02
C VAL A 61 2.89 19.28 14.20
N HIS A 62 3.71 19.20 15.25
CA HIS A 62 4.52 18.01 15.53
C HIS A 62 3.67 16.76 15.79
N ALA A 63 2.60 16.87 16.58
CA ALA A 63 1.73 15.74 16.88
C ALA A 63 1.07 15.17 15.61
N LEU A 64 0.53 16.04 14.75
CA LEU A 64 -0.15 15.64 13.52
C LEU A 64 0.82 15.12 12.45
N ASP A 65 1.99 15.73 12.31
CA ASP A 65 3.02 15.26 11.37
C ASP A 65 3.59 13.90 11.80
N ASN A 66 3.79 13.68 13.11
CA ASN A 66 4.17 12.37 13.64
C ASN A 66 3.07 11.32 13.40
N LEU A 67 1.80 11.67 13.64
CA LEU A 67 0.69 10.77 13.38
C LEU A 67 0.60 10.39 11.90
N PHE A 68 0.77 11.38 11.00
CA PHE A 68 0.79 11.13 9.57
C PHE A 68 1.99 10.26 9.15
N SER A 69 3.16 10.49 9.73
CA SER A 69 4.35 9.65 9.50
C SER A 69 4.10 8.19 9.92
N LEU A 70 3.46 7.96 11.05
CA LEU A 70 3.07 6.61 11.48
C LEU A 70 2.08 5.95 10.52
N LEU A 71 1.12 6.71 9.99
CA LEU A 71 0.18 6.21 8.98
C LEU A 71 0.91 5.87 7.67
N GLN A 72 1.87 6.68 7.23
CA GLN A 72 2.68 6.39 6.04
C GLN A 72 3.47 5.08 6.20
N VAL A 73 4.12 4.87 7.34
CA VAL A 73 4.84 3.61 7.63
C VAL A 73 3.90 2.40 7.56
N ARG A 74 2.67 2.53 8.07
CA ARG A 74 1.67 1.46 7.98
C ARG A 74 1.22 1.21 6.54
N LEU A 75 0.98 2.25 5.76
CA LEU A 75 0.64 2.14 4.34
C LEU A 75 1.77 1.48 3.55
N GLU A 76 3.01 1.90 3.79
CA GLU A 76 4.22 1.37 3.15
C GLU A 76 4.36 -0.13 3.41
N ARG A 77 4.25 -0.52 4.69
CA ARG A 77 4.30 -1.93 5.11
C ARG A 77 3.20 -2.74 4.45
N ASN A 78 1.98 -2.19 4.37
CA ASN A 78 0.84 -2.88 3.78
C ASN A 78 1.03 -3.09 2.26
N SER A 79 1.44 -2.05 1.54
CA SER A 79 1.72 -2.13 0.10
C SER A 79 2.85 -3.11 -0.21
N ARG A 80 3.93 -3.12 0.58
CA ARG A 80 5.03 -4.09 0.44
C ARG A 80 4.56 -5.51 0.71
N HIS A 81 3.76 -5.72 1.75
CA HIS A 81 3.24 -7.04 2.11
C HIS A 81 2.35 -7.63 1.00
N HIS A 82 1.37 -6.86 0.53
CA HIS A 82 0.47 -7.32 -0.53
C HIS A 82 1.18 -7.50 -1.86
N PHE A 83 2.14 -6.65 -2.18
CA PHE A 83 2.99 -6.84 -3.36
C PHE A 83 3.77 -8.15 -3.26
N ALA A 84 4.43 -8.42 -2.13
CA ALA A 84 5.17 -9.67 -1.93
C ALA A 84 4.26 -10.90 -2.05
N GLN A 85 3.07 -10.87 -1.44
CA GLN A 85 2.08 -11.95 -1.58
C GLN A 85 1.64 -12.14 -3.03
N THR A 86 1.41 -11.06 -3.77
CA THR A 86 0.96 -11.14 -5.17
C THR A 86 2.06 -11.69 -6.07
N ILE A 87 3.31 -11.29 -5.85
CA ILE A 87 4.46 -11.82 -6.59
C ILE A 87 4.69 -13.30 -6.28
N GLN A 88 4.54 -13.71 -5.02
CA GLN A 88 4.63 -15.12 -4.65
C GLN A 88 3.55 -15.95 -5.34
N GLY A 89 2.29 -15.50 -5.30
CA GLY A 89 1.20 -16.18 -6.00
C GLY A 89 1.39 -16.20 -7.52
N LEU A 90 2.01 -15.16 -8.10
CA LEU A 90 2.37 -15.16 -9.52
C LEU A 90 3.44 -16.21 -9.84
N ALA A 91 4.45 -16.36 -9.00
CA ALA A 91 5.50 -17.37 -9.17
C ALA A 91 4.94 -18.80 -9.04
N ASP A 92 3.95 -19.01 -8.17
CA ASP A 92 3.33 -20.33 -7.95
C ASP A 92 2.50 -20.83 -9.17
N VAL A 93 1.97 -19.91 -9.98
CA VAL A 93 1.11 -20.21 -11.15
C VAL A 93 1.87 -20.01 -12.47
N PHE A 94 3.19 -19.81 -12.40
CA PHE A 94 3.98 -19.46 -13.56
C PHE A 94 4.37 -20.69 -14.41
N ASP A 95 3.93 -20.70 -15.68
CA ASP A 95 4.07 -21.84 -16.60
C ASP A 95 5.27 -21.75 -17.57
N GLY A 96 6.27 -20.90 -17.30
CA GLY A 96 7.58 -20.94 -17.97
C GLY A 96 7.85 -19.88 -19.06
N ASP A 97 6.96 -18.93 -19.33
CA ASP A 97 7.25 -17.76 -20.18
C ASP A 97 7.91 -16.61 -19.39
N GLU A 98 9.24 -16.63 -19.30
CA GLU A 98 9.98 -15.70 -18.44
C GLU A 98 9.73 -14.23 -18.82
N SER A 99 9.47 -13.97 -20.10
CA SER A 99 9.19 -12.62 -20.59
C SER A 99 7.85 -12.09 -20.07
N ALA A 100 6.81 -12.94 -20.05
CA ALA A 100 5.51 -12.61 -19.49
C ALA A 100 5.56 -12.42 -17.97
N TYR A 101 6.36 -13.22 -17.27
CA TYR A 101 6.55 -13.07 -15.82
C TYR A 101 7.18 -11.72 -15.47
N VAL A 102 8.28 -11.36 -16.13
CA VAL A 102 8.98 -10.09 -15.90
C VAL A 102 8.09 -8.90 -16.27
N ALA A 103 7.34 -8.98 -17.37
CA ALA A 103 6.38 -7.94 -17.76
C ALA A 103 5.28 -7.76 -16.71
N THR A 104 4.71 -8.87 -16.22
CA THR A 104 3.68 -8.86 -15.18
C THR A 104 4.20 -8.30 -13.87
N GLN A 105 5.40 -8.70 -13.44
CA GLN A 105 6.08 -8.16 -12.26
C GLN A 105 6.27 -6.64 -12.36
N ARG A 106 6.65 -6.12 -13.53
CA ARG A 106 6.80 -4.67 -13.76
C ARG A 106 5.45 -3.94 -13.63
N VAL A 107 4.39 -4.47 -14.22
CA VAL A 107 3.03 -3.91 -14.11
C VAL A 107 2.57 -3.89 -12.66
N LEU A 108 2.78 -4.98 -11.91
CA LEU A 108 2.44 -5.07 -10.50
C LEU A 108 3.21 -4.05 -9.66
N ARG A 109 4.53 -3.89 -9.88
CA ARG A 109 5.31 -2.84 -9.20
C ARG A 109 4.72 -1.46 -9.41
N THR A 110 4.46 -1.08 -10.66
CA THR A 110 3.88 0.23 -10.98
C THR A 110 2.51 0.42 -10.35
N ARG A 111 1.67 -0.61 -10.36
CA ARG A 111 0.34 -0.57 -9.73
C ARG A 111 0.45 -0.33 -8.23
N TYR A 112 1.21 -1.16 -7.51
CA TYR A 112 1.32 -1.05 -6.07
C TYR A 112 1.98 0.26 -5.61
N ALA A 113 2.95 0.78 -6.37
CA ALA A 113 3.55 2.09 -6.10
C ALA A 113 2.53 3.23 -6.26
N ARG A 114 1.72 3.20 -7.34
CA ARG A 114 0.66 4.19 -7.56
C ARG A 114 -0.46 4.11 -6.52
N ASP A 115 -0.84 2.90 -6.13
CA ASP A 115 -1.87 2.67 -5.12
C ASP A 115 -1.40 3.21 -3.75
N TYR A 116 -0.12 2.99 -3.40
CA TYR A 116 0.50 3.59 -2.22
C TYR A 116 0.47 5.12 -2.28
N GLU A 117 0.96 5.72 -3.37
CA GLU A 117 1.01 7.18 -3.53
C GLU A 117 -0.39 7.80 -3.41
N ARG A 118 -1.38 7.21 -4.08
CA ARG A 118 -2.78 7.63 -3.97
C ARG A 118 -3.28 7.56 -2.53
N ALA A 119 -2.97 6.49 -1.80
CA ALA A 119 -3.39 6.32 -0.42
C ALA A 119 -2.75 7.37 0.51
N VAL A 120 -1.46 7.67 0.31
CA VAL A 120 -0.75 8.73 1.05
C VAL A 120 -1.37 10.10 0.80
N VAL A 121 -1.58 10.48 -0.46
CA VAL A 121 -2.20 11.76 -0.83
C VAL A 121 -3.62 11.88 -0.27
N THR A 122 -4.42 10.82 -0.39
CA THR A 122 -5.80 10.78 0.15
C THR A 122 -5.80 10.97 1.66
N THR A 123 -4.92 10.27 2.37
CA THR A 123 -4.78 10.38 3.83
C THR A 123 -4.36 11.79 4.24
N ARG A 124 -3.37 12.37 3.54
CA ARG A 124 -2.92 13.75 3.75
C ARG A 124 -4.06 14.74 3.60
N ASN A 125 -4.78 14.68 2.48
CA ASN A 125 -5.87 15.60 2.21
C ASN A 125 -6.98 15.49 3.26
N ARG A 126 -7.35 14.26 3.63
CA ARG A 126 -8.34 14.01 4.68
C ARG A 126 -7.89 14.58 6.03
N MET A 127 -6.64 14.41 6.43
CA MET A 127 -6.13 15.00 7.67
C MET A 127 -6.20 16.53 7.64
N LEU A 128 -5.78 17.17 6.54
CA LEU A 128 -5.84 18.62 6.41
C LEU A 128 -7.28 19.16 6.39
N GLU A 129 -8.21 18.43 5.76
CA GLU A 129 -9.63 18.77 5.78
C GLU A 129 -10.20 18.73 7.20
N GLN A 130 -9.85 17.71 7.99
CA GLN A 130 -10.27 17.59 9.38
C GLN A 130 -9.70 18.73 10.23
N VAL A 131 -8.43 19.09 10.05
CA VAL A 131 -7.82 20.24 10.73
C VAL A 131 -8.55 21.54 10.38
N ARG A 132 -8.82 21.77 9.09
CA ARG A 132 -9.59 22.96 8.64
C ARG A 132 -11.00 22.98 9.24
N ALA A 133 -11.66 21.84 9.31
CA ALA A 133 -12.99 21.72 9.93
C ALA A 133 -12.94 22.03 11.43
N ALA A 134 -11.95 21.51 12.14
CA ALA A 134 -11.74 21.80 13.56
C ALA A 134 -11.49 23.30 13.82
N ILE A 135 -10.64 23.93 13.00
CA ILE A 135 -10.37 25.39 13.10
C ILE A 135 -11.66 26.20 12.92
N ARG A 136 -12.47 25.88 11.89
CA ARG A 136 -13.75 26.56 11.67
C ARG A 136 -14.71 26.40 12.85
N ALA A 137 -14.86 25.18 13.36
CA ALA A 137 -15.73 24.92 14.50
C ALA A 137 -15.31 25.70 15.76
N THR A 138 -14.00 25.84 16.01
CA THR A 138 -13.52 26.65 17.14
C THR A 138 -13.79 28.14 16.97
N ALA A 139 -13.71 28.66 15.74
CA ALA A 139 -14.03 30.06 15.46
C ALA A 139 -15.53 30.36 15.62
N GLU A 140 -16.40 29.44 15.18
CA GLU A 140 -17.86 29.53 15.34
C GLU A 140 -18.26 29.50 16.82
N THR A 141 -17.62 28.65 17.63
CA THR A 141 -17.89 28.55 19.07
C THR A 141 -17.49 29.83 19.82
N GLN A 142 -16.39 30.47 19.43
CA GLN A 142 -15.96 31.75 20.03
C GLN A 142 -16.89 32.92 19.68
N ALA A 143 -17.58 32.87 18.54
CA ALA A 143 -18.56 33.89 18.17
C ALA A 143 -19.88 33.76 18.95
N ASP A 144 -20.28 32.53 19.30
CA ASP A 144 -21.53 32.24 20.01
C ASP A 144 -21.40 32.43 21.55
N ASP A 145 -20.20 32.27 22.11
CA ASP A 145 -19.92 32.55 23.54
C ASP A 145 -19.92 34.06 23.87
N GLY A 146 -20.09 34.95 22.88
CA GLY A 146 -20.39 36.37 23.08
C GLY A 146 -21.73 36.64 23.80
N GLY A 147 -22.58 35.62 23.95
CA GLY A 147 -23.86 35.67 24.67
C GLY A 147 -23.83 35.18 26.13
N ARG A 148 -22.70 34.65 26.64
CA ARG A 148 -22.61 34.19 28.03
C ARG A 148 -22.30 35.32 29.00
N GLY A 149 -23.37 36.03 29.34
CA GLY A 149 -23.69 36.29 30.75
C GLY A 149 -22.79 37.30 31.45
N ASN A 150 -23.20 38.55 31.31
CA ASN A 150 -22.89 39.66 32.21
C ASN A 150 -23.46 39.43 33.63
N PHE A 151 -23.15 38.29 34.27
CA PHE A 151 -23.59 38.00 35.65
C PHE A 151 -22.99 38.98 36.66
N SER A 152 -21.85 39.58 36.33
CA SER A 152 -21.18 40.54 37.21
C SER A 152 -21.91 41.89 37.28
N ALA A 153 -22.56 42.36 36.22
CA ALA A 153 -23.26 43.66 36.28
C ALA A 153 -24.61 43.55 37.00
N GLU A 154 -25.35 42.46 36.79
CA GLU A 154 -26.67 42.26 37.42
C GLU A 154 -26.53 42.08 38.95
N VAL A 155 -25.47 41.40 39.42
CA VAL A 155 -25.18 41.24 40.85
C VAL A 155 -24.68 42.55 41.51
N VAL A 156 -23.94 43.38 40.78
CA VAL A 156 -23.50 44.70 41.28
C VAL A 156 -24.70 45.66 41.39
N GLU A 157 -25.61 45.67 40.41
CA GLU A 157 -26.85 46.47 40.51
C GLU A 157 -27.75 46.02 41.68
N LEU A 158 -27.77 44.73 42.02
CA LEU A 158 -28.55 44.22 43.15
C LEU A 158 -27.94 44.62 44.52
N LEU A 159 -26.61 44.73 44.61
CA LEU A 159 -25.89 45.12 45.83
C LEU A 159 -25.89 46.63 46.09
N GLU A 160 -26.03 47.47 45.06
CA GLU A 160 -26.14 48.92 45.21
C GLU A 160 -27.55 49.40 45.58
N ARG A 161 -28.54 48.49 45.59
CA ARG A 161 -29.95 48.78 45.86
C ARG A 161 -30.46 48.27 47.22
N ALA A 162 -29.60 47.61 48.00
CA ALA A 162 -29.88 47.10 49.35
C ALA A 162 -29.21 47.97 50.43
#